data_AF-A0A9E6VKV7-F1
#
_entry.id   AF-A0A9E6VKV7-F1
#
_cell.length_a   1.000
_cell.length_b   1.000
_cell.length_c   1.000
_cell.angle_alpha   90.00
_cell.angle_beta   90.00
_cell.angle_gamma   90.00
#
_symmetry.space_group_name_H-M   'P 1'
#
loop_
_entity.id
_entity.type
_entity.pdbx_description
1 polymer ?
#
loop_
_entity_poly.entity_id
_entity_poly.type
_entity_poly.pdbx_seq_one_letter_code
_entity_poly.pdbx_strand_id
1 'polypeptide(L)'
;MAFGLDNFKQSEFGRRVGEVLTDRDNIIGMRYLSEHGIPAVQTVGKRIEALGKPLTDDEKKLIGRWVREIMEAQGWTTNKKGRVAPGNLFSTGAVYEPRV
;
A
#
# COMPACT_ATOMS: atom_id res chain seq x y z
N MET A 1 -22.92 7.95 3.54
CA MET A 1 -22.61 7.11 2.36
C MET A 1 -21.10 6.99 2.28
N ALA A 2 -20.56 5.77 2.30
CA ALA A 2 -19.15 5.56 2.01
C ALA A 2 -18.95 5.66 0.48
N PHE A 3 -17.82 6.20 0.02
CA PHE A 3 -17.52 6.37 -1.40
C PHE A 3 -16.06 5.99 -1.66
N GLY A 4 -15.77 5.49 -2.87
CA GLY A 4 -14.42 5.17 -3.30
C GLY A 4 -13.68 4.21 -2.35
N LEU A 5 -12.65 4.72 -1.67
CA LEU A 5 -11.81 3.93 -0.78
C LEU A 5 -12.58 3.33 0.41
N ASP A 6 -13.53 4.07 1.00
CA ASP A 6 -14.27 3.56 2.15
C ASP A 6 -15.19 2.39 1.78
N ASN A 7 -15.81 2.43 0.59
CA ASN A 7 -16.56 1.29 0.06
C ASN A 7 -15.64 0.10 -0.23
N PHE A 8 -14.45 0.36 -0.78
CA PHE A 8 -13.48 -0.68 -1.03
C PHE A 8 -13.06 -1.37 0.27
N LYS A 9 -12.72 -0.61 1.33
CA LYS A 9 -12.36 -1.15 2.65
C LYS A 9 -13.47 -2.02 3.27
N GLN A 10 -14.74 -1.68 3.03
CA GLN A 10 -15.89 -2.43 3.53
C GLN A 10 -16.19 -3.72 2.74
N SER A 11 -15.71 -3.83 1.50
CA SER A 11 -15.87 -5.05 0.70
C SER A 11 -15.15 -6.25 1.33
N GLU A 12 -15.61 -7.46 1.02
CA GLU A 12 -14.95 -8.69 1.49
C GLU A 12 -13.46 -8.73 1.10
N PHE A 13 -13.17 -8.40 -0.15
CA PHE A 13 -11.79 -8.36 -0.63
C PHE A 13 -10.98 -7.25 0.05
N GLY A 14 -11.56 -6.06 0.23
CA GLY A 14 -10.90 -4.95 0.91
C GLY A 14 -10.56 -5.26 2.36
N ARG A 15 -11.39 -6.03 3.07
CA ARG A 15 -11.06 -6.51 4.43
C ARG A 15 -9.79 -7.37 4.44
N ARG A 16 -9.68 -8.33 3.51
CA ARG A 16 -8.48 -9.18 3.35
C ARG A 16 -7.24 -8.37 2.97
N VAL A 17 -7.40 -7.36 2.11
CA VAL A 17 -6.31 -6.40 1.83
C VAL A 17 -5.93 -5.63 3.09
N GLY A 18 -6.93 -5.19 3.87
CA GLY A 18 -6.73 -4.50 5.14
C GLY A 18 -5.87 -5.29 6.10
N GLU A 19 -6.16 -6.58 6.28
CA GLU A 19 -5.36 -7.49 7.11
C GLU A 19 -3.89 -7.52 6.69
N VAL A 20 -3.61 -7.53 5.38
CA VAL A 20 -2.23 -7.46 4.86
C VAL A 20 -1.60 -6.09 5.18
N LEU A 21 -2.33 -5.00 4.95
CA LEU A 21 -1.78 -3.65 5.08
C LEU A 21 -1.59 -3.20 6.53
N THR A 22 -2.40 -3.72 7.47
CA THR A 22 -2.35 -3.36 8.90
C THR A 22 -1.50 -4.33 9.73
N ASP A 23 -1.05 -5.44 9.13
CA ASP A 23 -0.08 -6.33 9.76
C ASP A 23 1.20 -5.57 10.14
N ARG A 24 1.68 -5.83 11.36
CA ARG A 24 2.79 -5.09 11.95
C ARG A 24 4.08 -5.24 11.14
N ASP A 25 4.38 -6.44 10.68
CA ASP A 25 5.62 -6.72 9.95
C ASP A 25 5.59 -6.06 8.57
N ASN A 26 4.41 -6.02 7.94
CA ASN A 26 4.22 -5.30 6.70
C ASN A 26 4.37 -3.78 6.88
N ILE A 27 3.86 -3.20 7.97
CA ILE A 27 4.08 -1.77 8.28
C ILE A 27 5.57 -1.47 8.50
N ILE A 28 6.27 -2.31 9.26
CA ILE A 28 7.72 -2.17 9.47
C ILE A 28 8.46 -2.26 8.13
N GLY A 29 8.13 -3.23 7.28
CA GLY A 29 8.73 -3.38 5.97
C GLY A 29 8.46 -2.19 5.04
N MET A 30 7.25 -1.62 5.06
CA MET A 30 6.90 -0.42 4.28
C MET A 30 7.76 0.79 4.67
N ARG A 31 8.03 0.98 5.98
CA ARG A 31 8.94 2.03 6.47
C ARG A 31 10.38 1.74 6.06
N TYR A 32 10.86 0.53 6.31
CA TYR A 32 12.22 0.12 5.97
C TYR A 32 12.53 0.34 4.48
N LEU A 33 11.62 -0.06 3.58
CA LEU A 33 11.80 0.22 2.16
C LEU A 33 11.82 1.72 1.86
N SER A 34 10.93 2.49 2.49
CA SER A 34 10.87 3.94 2.30
C SER A 34 12.17 4.64 2.74
N GLU A 35 12.76 4.24 3.87
CA GLU A 35 14.08 4.72 4.35
C GLU A 35 15.19 4.49 3.32
N HIS A 36 15.09 3.40 2.56
CA HIS A 36 16.05 3.04 1.51
C HIS A 36 15.65 3.60 0.13
N GLY A 37 14.68 4.51 0.06
CA GLY A 37 14.24 5.14 -1.18
C GLY A 37 13.41 4.24 -2.10
N ILE A 38 12.92 3.11 -1.59
CA ILE A 38 12.14 2.10 -2.33
C ILE A 38 10.65 2.29 -2.04
N PRO A 39 9.75 2.15 -3.03
CA PRO A 39 8.32 2.33 -2.77
C PRO A 39 7.74 1.36 -1.74
N ALA A 40 7.00 1.88 -0.77
CA ALA A 40 6.44 1.10 0.34
C ALA A 40 5.54 -0.06 -0.13
N VAL A 41 4.74 0.17 -1.18
CA VAL A 41 3.81 -0.83 -1.75
C VAL A 41 4.51 -2.12 -2.20
N GLN A 42 5.82 -2.09 -2.42
CA GLN A 42 6.59 -3.28 -2.80
C GLN A 42 6.60 -4.34 -1.68
N THR A 43 6.53 -3.94 -0.40
CA THR A 43 6.45 -4.87 0.74
C THR A 43 5.20 -5.74 0.69
N VAL A 44 4.07 -5.16 0.26
CA VAL A 44 2.75 -5.79 0.34
C VAL A 44 2.26 -6.32 -1.01
N GLY A 45 2.87 -5.91 -2.13
CA GLY A 45 2.43 -6.27 -3.48
C GLY A 45 2.22 -7.76 -3.71
N LYS A 46 3.22 -8.59 -3.40
CA LYS A 46 3.12 -10.05 -3.55
C LYS A 46 2.10 -10.69 -2.61
N ARG A 47 1.97 -10.17 -1.39
CA ARG A 47 1.00 -10.67 -0.39
C ARG A 47 -0.43 -10.41 -0.83
N ILE A 48 -0.69 -9.23 -1.40
CA ILE A 48 -1.99 -8.87 -1.95
C ILE A 48 -2.30 -9.70 -3.20
N GLU A 49 -1.33 -9.91 -4.09
CA GLU A 49 -1.49 -10.77 -5.26
C GLU A 49 -1.82 -12.22 -4.87
N ALA A 50 -1.19 -12.74 -3.82
CA ALA A 50 -1.47 -14.07 -3.26
C ALA A 50 -2.90 -14.23 -2.70
N LEU A 51 -3.68 -13.15 -2.54
CA LEU A 51 -5.10 -13.24 -2.18
C LEU A 51 -5.96 -13.85 -3.31
N GLY A 52 -5.40 -13.99 -4.52
CA GLY A 52 -5.97 -14.78 -5.62
C GLY A 52 -6.99 -14.04 -6.49
N LYS A 53 -7.13 -12.72 -6.32
CA LYS A 53 -8.03 -11.89 -7.12
C LYS A 53 -7.22 -10.99 -8.07
N PRO A 54 -7.49 -11.03 -9.39
CA PRO A 54 -6.98 -10.02 -10.31
C PRO A 54 -7.48 -8.63 -9.93
N LEU A 55 -6.56 -7.67 -9.84
CA LEU A 55 -6.88 -6.29 -9.48
C LEU A 55 -6.93 -5.38 -10.69
N THR A 56 -8.00 -4.61 -10.79
CA THR A 56 -8.11 -3.49 -11.72
C THR A 56 -7.16 -2.36 -11.36
N ASP A 57 -6.83 -1.50 -12.31
CA ASP A 57 -5.96 -0.34 -12.04
C ASP A 57 -6.57 0.64 -11.03
N ASP A 58 -7.90 0.75 -11.00
CA ASP A 58 -8.57 1.59 -10.01
C ASP A 58 -8.50 1.00 -8.60
N GLU A 59 -8.68 -0.31 -8.45
CA GLU A 59 -8.44 -0.99 -7.15
C GLU A 59 -6.99 -0.82 -6.71
N LYS A 60 -6.02 -0.94 -7.61
CA LYS A 60 -4.60 -0.67 -7.29
C LYS A 60 -4.37 0.76 -6.81
N LYS A 61 -5.03 1.76 -7.42
CA LYS A 61 -4.97 3.15 -6.95
C LYS A 61 -5.58 3.29 -5.56
N LEU A 62 -6.69 2.62 -5.27
CA LEU A 62 -7.32 2.64 -3.94
C LEU A 62 -6.39 2.01 -2.89
N ILE A 63 -5.74 0.89 -3.21
CA ILE A 63 -4.75 0.27 -2.32
C ILE A 63 -3.56 1.22 -2.07
N GLY A 64 -3.05 1.87 -3.12
CA GLY A 64 -1.98 2.87 -2.97
C GLY A 64 -2.39 4.05 -2.07
N ARG A 65 -3.64 4.52 -2.18
CA ARG A 65 -4.21 5.53 -1.27
C ARG A 65 -4.32 5.03 0.17
N TRP A 66 -4.71 3.77 0.37
CA TRP A 66 -4.79 3.18 1.71
C TRP A 66 -3.41 3.02 2.35
N VAL A 67 -2.40 2.60 1.58
CA VAL A 67 -1.00 2.57 2.03
C VAL A 67 -0.55 3.96 2.48
N ARG A 68 -0.92 5.01 1.74
CA ARG A 68 -0.64 6.39 2.16
C ARG A 68 -1.30 6.73 3.50
N GLU A 69 -2.58 6.44 3.69
CA GLU A 69 -3.27 6.71 4.97
C GLU A 69 -2.61 5.98 6.15
N ILE A 70 -2.19 4.72 5.94
CA ILE A 70 -1.49 3.94 6.96
C ILE A 70 -0.14 4.58 7.28
N MET A 71 0.66 4.93 6.27
CA MET A 71 1.95 5.57 6.48
C MET A 71 1.80 6.94 7.17
N GLU A 72 0.82 7.74 6.78
CA GLU A 72 0.51 9.03 7.42
C GLU A 72 0.10 8.87 8.88
N ALA A 73 -0.73 7.88 9.21
CA ALA A 73 -1.09 7.55 10.59
C ALA A 73 0.11 7.11 11.45
N GLN A 74 1.19 6.65 10.81
CA GLN A 74 2.45 6.30 11.48
C GLN A 74 3.46 7.45 11.55
N GLY A 75 3.04 8.68 11.19
CA GLY A 75 3.91 9.85 11.24
C GLY A 75 4.84 9.98 10.03
N TRP A 76 4.50 9.40 8.89
CA TRP A 76 5.26 9.55 7.64
C TRP A 76 4.53 10.47 6.66
N THR A 77 5.26 11.04 5.71
CA THR A 77 4.69 11.83 4.60
C THR A 77 5.24 11.35 3.28
N THR A 78 4.49 11.60 2.20
CA THR A 78 4.93 11.23 0.85
C THR A 78 6.09 12.12 0.43
N ASN A 79 7.25 11.52 0.12
CA ASN A 79 8.41 12.24 -0.41
C ASN A 79 8.34 12.26 -1.95
N LYS A 80 8.41 11.08 -2.58
CA LYS A 80 8.49 10.95 -4.05
C LYS A 80 7.82 9.70 -4.57
N LYS A 81 7.63 9.63 -5.88
CA LYS A 81 7.19 8.42 -6.59
C LYS A 81 8.41 7.64 -7.09
N GLY A 82 8.40 6.33 -6.93
CA GLY A 82 9.45 5.43 -7.41
C GLY A 82 8.89 4.26 -8.22
N ARG A 83 9.77 3.60 -8.97
CA ARG A 83 9.47 2.33 -9.64
C ARG A 83 9.58 1.19 -8.63
N VAL A 84 8.65 0.24 -8.74
CA VAL A 84 8.70 -1.02 -8.01
C VAL A 84 9.47 -2.03 -8.86
N ALA A 85 10.15 -2.99 -8.24
CA ALA A 85 10.87 -4.04 -8.96
C ALA A 85 9.94 -4.79 -9.94
N PRO A 86 10.43 -5.25 -11.11
CA PRO A 86 9.64 -6.05 -12.05
C PRO A 86 9.03 -7.30 -11.40
N GLY A 87 7.87 -7.74 -11.89
CA GLY A 87 7.16 -8.91 -11.35
C GLY A 87 6.41 -8.65 -10.04
N ASN A 88 6.14 -7.38 -9.70
CA ASN A 88 5.25 -7.00 -8.62
C ASN A 88 3.87 -6.57 -9.15
N LEU A 89 2.86 -6.68 -8.27
CA LEU A 89 1.49 -6.21 -8.51
C LEU A 89 1.40 -4.73 -8.96
N PHE A 90 2.29 -3.90 -8.42
CA PHE A 90 2.39 -2.47 -8.71
C PHE A 90 3.61 -2.21 -9.60
N SER A 91 3.45 -1.30 -10.57
CA SER A 91 4.57 -0.81 -11.39
C SER A 91 5.31 0.36 -10.75
N THR A 92 4.60 1.16 -9.95
CA THR A 92 5.13 2.33 -9.24
C THR A 92 4.43 2.50 -7.90
N GLY A 93 5.05 3.25 -7.00
CA GLY A 93 4.45 3.59 -5.71
C GLY A 93 5.12 4.79 -5.06
N ALA A 94 4.59 5.21 -3.92
CA ALA A 94 5.16 6.28 -3.12
C ALA A 94 6.30 5.75 -2.23
N VAL A 95 7.34 6.57 -2.12
CA VAL A 95 8.40 6.52 -1.11
C VAL A 95 8.07 7.58 -0.08
N TYR A 96 8.20 7.23 1.19
CA TYR A 96 7.84 8.10 2.30
C TYR A 96 9.07 8.55 3.09
N GLU A 97 8.92 9.62 3.85
CA GLU A 97 9.91 10.07 4.83
C GLU A 97 9.22 10.41 6.16
N PRO A 98 9.92 10.35 7.30
CA PRO A 98 9.35 10.75 8.58
C PRO A 98 8.88 12.21 8.54
N ARG A 99 7.70 12.48 9.11
CA ARG A 99 7.19 13.84 9.28
C ARG A 99 8.00 14.49 10.40
N VAL A 100 8.86 15.43 10.01
CA VAL A 100 9.53 16.38 10.90
C VAL A 100 8.55 17.42 11.46
#